data_AF-A0A432JBI1-F1
#
_entry.id   AF-A0A432JBI1-F1
#
_cell.length_a   1.000
_cell.length_b   1.000
_cell.length_c   1.000
_cell.angle_alpha   90.00
_cell.angle_beta   90.00
_cell.angle_gamma   90.00
#
_symmetry.space_group_name_H-M   'P 1'
#
loop_
_entity.id
_entity.type
_entity.pdbx_description
1 polymer ?
#
loop_
_entity_poly.entity_id
_entity_poly.type
_entity_poly.pdbx_seq_one_letter_code
_entity_poly.pdbx_strand_id
1 'polypeptide(L)' 'MGGVGKTQLALAYAYSYTSHYQAVLWVPSEEPAALASAFAGLAQELGLQEQAEVEQSIAIEAVHR' A
#
# COMPACT_ATOMS: atom_id res chain seq x y z
N MET A 1 11.14 -20.86 4.07
CA MET A 1 11.16 -20.44 5.50
C MET A 1 9.94 -19.56 5.79
N GLY A 2 8.78 -20.19 6.01
CA GLY A 2 7.55 -19.51 6.44
C GLY A 2 7.46 -19.51 7.97
N GLY A 3 6.88 -18.48 8.56
CA GLY A 3 6.56 -18.47 10.01
C GLY A 3 7.58 -17.84 10.95
N VAL A 4 8.68 -17.24 10.47
CA VAL A 4 9.67 -16.56 11.36
C VAL A 4 9.16 -15.24 11.99
N GLY A 5 7.88 -14.90 11.82
CA GLY A 5 7.28 -13.72 12.46
C GLY A 5 7.38 -12.39 11.71
N LYS A 6 7.76 -12.36 10.42
CA LYS A 6 7.92 -11.11 9.65
C LYS A 6 6.66 -10.24 9.65
N THR A 7 5.49 -10.85 9.41
CA THR A 7 4.20 -10.15 9.41
C THR A 7 3.87 -9.61 10.80
N GLN A 8 4.10 -10.41 11.84
CA GLN A 8 3.90 -9.98 13.23
C GLN A 8 4.81 -8.80 13.59
N LEU A 9 6.07 -8.82 13.14
CA LEU A 9 7.01 -7.73 13.36
C LEU A 9 6.58 -6.43 12.66
N ALA A 10 6.16 -6.52 11.39
CA ALA A 10 5.66 -5.36 10.64
C ALA A 10 4.42 -4.75 11.29
N LEU A 11 3.48 -5.58 11.75
CA LEU A 11 2.30 -5.13 12.49
C LEU A 11 2.70 -4.45 13.80
N ALA A 12 3.55 -5.08 14.61
CA ALA A 12 3.99 -4.52 15.89
C ALA A 12 4.66 -3.15 15.71
N TYR A 13 5.49 -2.99 14.68
CA TYR A 13 6.11 -1.72 14.35
C TYR A 13 5.07 -0.66 13.93
N ALA A 14 4.20 -1.00 12.96
CA ALA A 14 3.17 -0.07 12.49
C ALA A 14 2.28 0.42 13.64
N TYR A 15 1.87 -0.47 14.55
CA TYR A 15 1.08 -0.13 15.74
C TYR A 15 1.86 0.69 16.78
N SER A 16 3.14 0.39 17.00
CA SER A 16 3.95 1.11 18.01
C SER A 16 4.27 2.54 17.57
N TYR A 17 4.31 2.79 16.26
CA TYR A 17 4.71 4.06 15.68
C TYR A 17 3.58 4.76 14.91
N THR A 18 2.30 4.39 15.12
CA THR A 18 1.15 4.95 14.39
C THR A 18 1.13 6.48 14.40
N SER A 19 1.48 7.10 15.53
CA SER A 19 1.51 8.56 15.68
C SER A 19 2.57 9.27 14.81
N HIS A 20 3.53 8.53 14.23
CA HIS A 20 4.56 9.08 13.36
C HIS A 20 4.13 9.13 11.88
N TYR A 21 3.02 8.49 11.53
CA TYR A 21 2.54 8.38 10.16
C TYR A 21 1.13 8.98 10.05
N GLN A 22 0.82 9.60 8.91
CA GLN A 22 -0.56 10.06 8.66
C GLN A 22 -1.49 8.89 8.30
N ALA A 23 -0.95 7.83 7.71
CA ALA A 23 -1.68 6.63 7.34
C ALA A 23 -0.76 5.39 7.34
N VAL A 24 -1.35 4.22 7.56
CA VAL A 24 -0.71 2.92 7.38
C VAL A 24 -1.59 2.11 6.43
N LEU A 25 -1.02 1.72 5.28
CA LEU A 25 -1.73 1.04 4.19
C LEU A 25 -1.09 -0.33 3.95
N TRP A 26 -1.93 -1.34 3.70
CA TRP A 26 -1.50 -2.72 3.46
C TRP A 26 -1.83 -3.14 2.04
N VAL A 27 -0.86 -3.76 1.36
CA VAL A 27 -1.05 -4.30 0.01
C VAL A 27 -0.58 -5.76 -0.04
N PRO A 28 -1.24 -6.63 -0.84
CA PRO A 28 -0.75 -7.98 -1.11
C PRO A 28 0.59 -7.89 -1.85
N SER A 29 1.53 -8.77 -1.51
CA SER A 29 2.89 -8.77 -2.10
C SER A 29 3.24 -10.07 -2.81
N GLU A 30 2.31 -11.03 -2.84
CA GLU A 30 2.52 -12.39 -3.33
C GLU A 30 2.61 -12.41 -4.86
N GLU A 31 1.74 -11.65 -5.54
CA GLU A 31 1.62 -11.65 -6.99
C GLU A 31 1.79 -10.22 -7.53
N PRO A 32 2.69 -9.98 -8.51
CA PRO A 32 2.96 -8.64 -9.03
C PRO A 32 1.72 -7.92 -9.56
N ALA A 33 0.80 -8.64 -10.21
CA ALA A 33 -0.45 -8.06 -10.74
C ALA A 33 -1.41 -7.65 -9.61
N ALA A 34 -1.50 -8.45 -8.54
CA ALA A 34 -2.32 -8.12 -7.37
C ALA A 34 -1.73 -6.92 -6.62
N LEU A 35 -0.41 -6.87 -6.49
CA LEU A 35 0.31 -5.73 -5.90
C LEU A 35 0.06 -4.45 -6.71
N ALA A 36 0.24 -4.48 -8.03
CA ALA A 36 0.04 -3.31 -8.88
C ALA A 36 -1.39 -2.78 -8.81
N SER A 37 -2.38 -3.68 -8.86
CA SER A 37 -3.80 -3.33 -8.73
C SER A 37 -4.12 -2.72 -7.36
N ALA A 38 -3.65 -3.33 -6.27
CA ALA A 38 -3.86 -2.81 -4.92
C ALA A 38 -3.16 -1.47 -4.71
N PHE A 39 -1.95 -1.30 -5.26
CA PHE A 39 -1.19 -0.06 -5.17
C PHE A 39 -1.86 1.08 -5.94
N ALA A 40 -2.39 0.82 -7.15
CA ALA A 40 -3.21 1.77 -7.88
C ALA A 40 -4.46 2.19 -7.10
N GLY A 41 -5.10 1.23 -6.40
CA GLY A 41 -6.24 1.48 -5.52
C GLY A 41 -5.94 2.43 -4.37
N LEU A 42 -4.67 2.55 -3.93
CA LEU A 42 -4.30 3.50 -2.89
C LEU A 42 -4.53 4.96 -3.30
N ALA A 43 -4.57 5.26 -4.61
CA ALA A 43 -4.92 6.59 -5.08
C ALA A 43 -6.32 7.01 -4.61
N GLN A 44 -7.27 6.08 -4.52
CA GLN A 44 -8.62 6.34 -3.99
C GLN A 44 -8.60 6.54 -2.47
N GLU A 45 -7.91 5.65 -1.74
CA GLU A 45 -7.79 5.75 -0.27
C GLU A 45 -7.11 7.04 0.17
N LEU A 46 -6.15 7.53 -0.63
CA LEU A 46 -5.42 8.78 -0.40
C LEU A 46 -6.14 10.01 -0.99
N GLY A 47 -7.23 9.84 -1.72
CA GLY A 47 -7.99 10.93 -2.34
C GLY A 47 -7.21 11.71 -3.40
N LEU A 48 -6.34 11.03 -4.15
CA LEU A 48 -5.52 11.64 -5.21
C LEU A 48 -6.39 12.01 -6.43
N GLN A 49 -5.90 12.93 -7.26
CA GLN A 49 -6.65 13.39 -8.43
C GLN A 49 -6.79 12.27 -9.49
N GLU A 50 -5.77 11.42 -9.57
CA GLU A 50 -5.61 10.33 -10.52
C GLU A 50 -6.41 9.07 -10.14
N GLN A 51 -7.20 9.13 -9.07
CA GLN A 51 -7.95 7.99 -8.52
C GLN A 51 -9.02 7.39 -9.45
N ALA A 52 -9.40 8.12 -10.51
CA ALA A 52 -10.38 7.71 -11.51
C ALA A 52 -9.75 7.42 -12.89
N GLU A 53 -8.41 7.42 -12.98
CA GLU A 53 -7.71 7.14 -14.22
C GLU A 53 -7.89 5.69 -14.67
N VAL A 54 -8.07 5.52 -15.98
CA VAL A 54 -8.28 4.20 -16.59
C VAL A 54 -6.95 3.43 -16.66
N GLU A 55 -5.84 4.16 -16.83
CA GLU A 55 -4.51 3.56 -16.91
C GLU A 55 -3.91 3.43 -15.50
N GLN A 56 -3.76 2.19 -15.03
CA GLN A 56 -3.25 1.90 -13.68
C GLN A 56 -1.84 2.48 -13.43
N SER A 57 -1.02 2.62 -14.48
CA SER A 57 0.33 3.21 -14.41
C SER A 57 0.28 4.65 -13.88
N ILE A 58 -0.73 5.44 -14.25
CA ILE A 58 -0.90 6.84 -13.83
C ILE A 58 -1.25 6.90 -12.33
N ALA A 59 -2.20 6.07 -11.89
CA ALA A 59 -2.55 5.97 -10.47
C ALA A 59 -1.37 5.48 -9.61
N ILE A 60 -0.58 4.53 -10.11
CA ILE A 60 0.64 4.06 -9.43
C ILE A 60 1.68 5.18 -9.32
N GLU A 61 1.93 5.94 -10.39
CA GLU A 61 2.86 7.09 -10.36
C GLU A 61 2.40 8.16 -9.36
N ALA A 62 1.10 8.44 -9.31
CA ALA A 62 0.53 9.41 -8.38
C ALA A 62 0.79 9.03 -6.91
N VAL A 63 0.70 7.75 -6.57
CA VAL A 63 0.98 7.23 -5.21
C VAL A 63 2.48 7.29 -4.87
N HIS A 64 3.38 7.37 -5.84
CA HIS A 64 4.83 7.49 -5.62
C HIS A 64 5.32 8.90 -5.29
N ARG A 65 4.53 9.94 -5.56
CA ARG A 65 4.90 11.35 -5.38
C ARG A 65 4.97 11.77 -3.91
#